data_AF-A0A3A1UY37-F1
#
_entry.id   AF-A0A3A1UY37-F1
#
_cell.length_a   1.000
_cell.length_b   1.000
_cell.length_c   1.000
_cell.angle_alpha   90.00
_cell.angle_beta   90.00
_cell.angle_gamma   90.00
#
_symmetry.space_group_name_H-M   'P 1'
#
loop_
_entity.id
_entity.type
_entity.pdbx_description
1 polymer ?
#
loop_
_entity_poly.entity_id
_entity_poly.type
_entity_poly.pdbx_seq_one_letter_code
_entity_poly.pdbx_strand_id
1 'polypeptide(L)'
;MKIERLSQDRIRIFLTFDDLLERGIQKDDMWREPPKLHELFLEMMEQAYTELGFDASGPLAVEVLAMPAQGMVIIVTRGKSNHAGDERSREEDELEDDIYDMEVTMEESDVVMYAFRDFEDVISAAKQLKASALTESGRLYSYNGKWILAIEPAYVDASKHQAVIALLAEYGEAVSVTFAMLEEYGKVIMAESAVKEICEHFQF
;
A
#
# COMPACT_ATOMS: atom_id res chain seq x y z
N MET A 1 8.37 -8.45 6.82
CA MET A 1 6.98 -8.72 6.36
C MET A 1 6.03 -8.65 7.56
N LYS A 2 4.82 -8.08 7.37
CA LYS A 2 3.80 -8.01 8.42
C LYS A 2 2.44 -8.43 7.88
N ILE A 3 1.78 -9.38 8.54
CA ILE A 3 0.43 -9.86 8.21
C ILE A 3 -0.56 -9.31 9.24
N GLU A 4 -1.66 -8.74 8.79
CA GLU A 4 -2.76 -8.23 9.60
C GLU A 4 -4.09 -8.82 9.14
N ARG A 5 -4.90 -9.31 10.07
CA ARG A 5 -6.25 -9.77 9.78
C ARG A 5 -7.20 -8.58 9.70
N LEU A 6 -7.80 -8.34 8.52
CA LEU A 6 -8.83 -7.31 8.35
C LEU A 6 -10.23 -7.84 8.72
N SER A 7 -10.50 -9.11 8.43
CA SER A 7 -11.77 -9.79 8.71
C SER A 7 -11.60 -11.31 8.74
N GLN A 8 -12.69 -12.06 8.94
CA GLN A 8 -12.62 -13.52 8.88
C GLN A 8 -12.14 -14.03 7.52
N ASP A 9 -12.58 -13.36 6.45
CA ASP A 9 -12.33 -13.70 5.04
C ASP A 9 -11.36 -12.75 4.33
N ARG A 10 -10.75 -11.80 5.06
CA ARG A 10 -9.87 -10.78 4.47
C ARG A 10 -8.62 -10.58 5.30
N ILE A 11 -7.46 -10.70 4.65
CA ILE A 11 -6.16 -10.42 5.25
C ILE A 11 -5.44 -9.32 4.47
N ARG A 12 -4.60 -8.58 5.18
CA ARG A 12 -3.71 -7.56 4.62
C ARG A 12 -2.29 -7.97 4.94
N ILE A 13 -1.43 -7.97 3.94
CA ILE A 13 0.00 -8.15 4.11
C ILE A 13 0.71 -6.88 3.67
N PHE A 14 1.70 -6.49 4.47
CA PHE A 14 2.60 -5.39 4.19
C PHE A 14 4.02 -5.95 3.99
N LEU A 15 4.58 -5.70 2.81
CA LEU A 15 5.95 -6.03 2.44
C LEU A 15 6.74 -4.74 2.28
N THR A 16 7.85 -4.61 3.01
CA THR A 16 8.77 -3.49 2.82
C THR A 16 9.59 -3.68 1.55
N PHE A 17 10.25 -2.61 1.08
CA PHE A 17 11.20 -2.73 -0.02
C PHE A 17 12.38 -3.67 0.33
N ASP A 18 12.82 -3.67 1.59
CA ASP A 18 13.84 -4.58 2.09
C ASP A 18 13.37 -6.04 2.00
N ASP A 19 12.11 -6.33 2.37
CA ASP A 19 11.52 -7.68 2.26
C ASP A 19 11.50 -8.18 0.81
N LEU A 20 11.24 -7.29 -0.15
CA LEU A 20 11.24 -7.60 -1.59
C LEU A 20 12.66 -7.85 -2.11
N LEU A 21 13.62 -7.03 -1.68
CA LEU A 21 15.04 -7.19 -2.01
C LEU A 21 15.62 -8.51 -1.49
N GLU A 22 15.31 -8.89 -0.24
CA GLU A 22 15.76 -10.17 0.35
C GLU A 22 15.24 -11.39 -0.44
N ARG A 23 14.06 -11.26 -1.04
CA ARG A 23 13.45 -12.30 -1.88
C ARG A 23 13.90 -12.22 -3.35
N GLY A 24 14.77 -11.28 -3.71
CA GLY A 24 15.25 -11.10 -5.08
C GLY A 24 14.17 -10.60 -6.05
N ILE A 25 13.10 -10.03 -5.50
CA ILE A 25 11.95 -9.52 -6.26
C ILE A 25 12.17 -8.03 -6.50
N GLN A 26 12.42 -7.64 -7.75
CA GLN A 26 12.43 -6.22 -8.11
C GLN A 26 11.00 -5.70 -8.27
N LYS A 27 10.79 -4.39 -7.98
CA LYS A 27 9.51 -3.71 -8.23
C LYS A 27 9.00 -4.02 -9.63
N ASP A 28 9.88 -3.99 -10.63
CA ASP A 28 9.58 -4.24 -12.04
C ASP A 28 9.31 -5.72 -12.41
N ASP A 29 9.82 -6.67 -11.63
CA ASP A 29 9.75 -8.11 -11.92
C ASP A 29 8.40 -8.72 -11.51
N MET A 30 7.76 -8.17 -10.48
CA MET A 30 6.41 -8.57 -10.03
C MET A 30 5.36 -8.44 -11.14
N TRP A 31 5.55 -7.48 -12.06
CA TRP A 31 4.64 -7.19 -13.17
C TRP A 31 4.85 -8.09 -14.39
N ARG A 32 6.04 -8.71 -14.50
CA ARG A 32 6.44 -9.47 -15.68
C ARG A 32 6.33 -10.98 -15.48
N GLU A 33 6.39 -11.43 -14.23
CA GLU A 33 6.43 -12.85 -13.89
C GLU A 33 5.28 -13.25 -12.95
N PRO A 34 4.09 -13.59 -13.49
CA PRO A 34 3.02 -14.24 -12.74
C PRO A 34 3.47 -15.42 -11.84
N PRO A 35 4.48 -16.24 -12.23
CA PRO A 35 4.95 -17.34 -11.39
C PRO A 35 5.64 -16.92 -10.09
N LYS A 36 6.46 -15.85 -10.10
CA LYS A 36 7.15 -15.38 -8.87
C LYS A 36 6.15 -14.79 -7.87
N LEU A 37 5.13 -14.10 -8.39
CA LEU A 37 4.03 -13.59 -7.59
C LEU A 37 3.25 -14.76 -6.94
N HIS A 38 3.03 -15.84 -7.69
CA HIS A 38 2.35 -17.04 -7.21
C HIS A 38 3.10 -17.76 -6.08
N GLU A 39 4.43 -17.93 -6.20
CA GLU A 39 5.25 -18.52 -5.13
C GLU A 39 5.18 -17.69 -3.84
N LEU A 40 5.25 -16.36 -3.96
CA LEU A 40 5.10 -15.46 -2.82
C LEU A 40 3.72 -15.61 -2.17
N PHE A 41 2.64 -15.74 -2.94
CA PHE A 41 1.31 -15.95 -2.37
C PHE A 41 1.17 -17.28 -1.64
N LEU A 42 1.72 -18.37 -2.17
CA LEU A 42 1.67 -19.67 -1.49
C LEU A 42 2.35 -19.59 -0.11
N GLU A 43 3.52 -18.94 -0.02
CA GLU A 43 4.22 -18.69 1.24
C GLU A 43 3.34 -17.86 2.21
N MET A 44 2.70 -16.80 1.70
CA MET A 44 1.83 -15.94 2.50
C MET A 44 0.57 -16.68 3.02
N MET A 45 0.00 -17.55 2.20
CA MET A 45 -1.19 -18.33 2.54
C MET A 45 -0.87 -19.42 3.56
N GLU A 46 0.27 -20.10 3.43
CA GLU A 46 0.76 -21.06 4.42
C GLU A 46 1.02 -20.37 5.78
N GLN A 47 1.65 -19.19 5.76
CA GLN A 47 1.89 -18.41 6.97
C GLN A 47 0.59 -17.91 7.60
N ALA A 48 -0.36 -17.40 6.79
CA ALA A 48 -1.66 -16.95 7.28
C ALA A 48 -2.51 -18.09 7.85
N TYR A 49 -2.43 -19.30 7.26
CA TYR A 49 -3.05 -20.50 7.81
C TYR A 49 -2.46 -20.85 9.18
N THR A 50 -1.13 -20.86 9.28
CA THR A 50 -0.41 -21.23 10.50
C THR A 50 -0.58 -20.21 11.64
N GLU A 51 -0.52 -18.92 11.33
CA GLU A 51 -0.57 -17.84 12.34
C GLU A 51 -1.99 -17.38 12.68
N LEU A 52 -2.90 -17.37 11.71
CA LEU A 52 -4.23 -16.75 11.84
C LEU A 52 -5.39 -17.74 11.65
N GLY A 53 -5.10 -18.99 11.30
CA GLY A 53 -6.12 -19.99 10.95
C GLY A 53 -6.92 -19.58 9.73
N PHE A 54 -6.31 -18.81 8.82
CA PHE A 54 -6.96 -18.39 7.58
C PHE A 54 -6.94 -19.55 6.58
N ASP A 55 -8.09 -20.17 6.37
CA ASP A 55 -8.25 -21.24 5.38
C ASP A 55 -8.50 -20.65 3.99
N ALA A 56 -7.55 -20.92 3.11
CA ALA A 56 -7.49 -20.52 1.71
C ALA A 56 -8.53 -21.18 0.79
N SER A 57 -9.35 -22.11 1.29
CA SER A 57 -10.21 -22.93 0.45
C SER A 57 -11.24 -22.11 -0.37
N GLY A 58 -11.11 -22.13 -1.70
CA GLY A 58 -12.04 -21.49 -2.64
C GLY A 58 -11.43 -20.38 -3.50
N PRO A 59 -12.27 -19.62 -4.24
CA PRO A 59 -11.81 -18.53 -5.09
C PRO A 59 -11.26 -17.37 -4.24
N LEU A 60 -10.09 -16.85 -4.63
CA LEU A 60 -9.38 -15.78 -3.92
C LEU A 60 -9.28 -14.54 -4.80
N ALA A 61 -9.75 -13.40 -4.32
CA ALA A 61 -9.50 -12.11 -4.94
C ALA A 61 -8.27 -11.47 -4.29
N VAL A 62 -7.31 -11.07 -5.11
CA VAL A 62 -6.04 -10.50 -4.67
C VAL A 62 -5.88 -9.09 -5.21
N GLU A 63 -5.75 -8.13 -4.32
CA GLU A 63 -5.51 -6.73 -4.63
C GLU A 63 -4.07 -6.39 -4.25
N VAL A 64 -3.25 -5.97 -5.22
CA VAL A 64 -1.86 -5.55 -4.98
C VAL A 64 -1.75 -4.04 -5.15
N LEU A 65 -1.31 -3.36 -4.08
CA LEU A 65 -1.09 -1.93 -4.01
C LEU A 65 0.39 -1.64 -3.83
N ALA A 66 1.06 -1.20 -4.90
CA ALA A 66 2.45 -0.77 -4.83
C ALA A 66 2.51 0.70 -4.36
N MET A 67 3.33 0.97 -3.33
CA MET A 67 3.52 2.30 -2.75
C MET A 67 5.02 2.69 -2.73
N PRO A 68 5.42 3.80 -3.39
CA PRO A 68 6.82 4.17 -3.61
C PRO A 68 7.68 4.25 -2.34
N ALA A 69 7.10 4.69 -1.23
CA ALA A 69 7.81 4.97 0.02
C ALA A 69 7.77 3.82 1.04
N GLN A 70 6.90 2.82 0.82
CA GLN A 70 6.58 1.81 1.83
C GLN A 70 6.80 0.37 1.38
N GLY A 71 6.83 0.15 0.07
CA GLY A 71 6.89 -1.19 -0.51
C GLY A 71 5.53 -1.57 -1.10
N MET A 72 4.98 -2.70 -0.68
CA MET A 72 3.78 -3.26 -1.29
C MET A 72 2.77 -3.70 -0.23
N VAL A 73 1.50 -3.39 -0.48
CA VAL A 73 0.37 -3.88 0.30
C VAL A 73 -0.40 -4.87 -0.54
N ILE A 74 -0.55 -6.08 -0.03
CA ILE A 74 -1.31 -7.14 -0.66
C ILE A 74 -2.55 -7.37 0.20
N ILE A 75 -3.73 -7.31 -0.41
CA ILE A 75 -4.98 -7.61 0.25
C ILE A 75 -5.56 -8.86 -0.40
N VAL A 76 -5.76 -9.89 0.41
CA VAL A 76 -6.36 -11.15 -0.03
C VAL A 76 -7.75 -11.23 0.55
N THR A 77 -8.74 -11.43 -0.31
CA THR A 77 -10.14 -11.60 0.05
C THR A 77 -10.61 -12.97 -0.43
N ARG A 78 -11.08 -13.79 0.50
CA ARG A 78 -11.69 -15.07 0.17
C ARG A 78 -13.11 -14.85 -0.34
N GLY A 79 -13.39 -15.32 -1.55
CA GLY A 79 -14.73 -15.41 -2.09
C GLY A 79 -15.52 -16.51 -1.37
N LYS A 80 -16.83 -16.30 -1.21
CA LYS A 80 -17.69 -17.35 -0.68
C LYS A 80 -17.93 -18.39 -1.76
N SER A 81 -17.29 -19.54 -1.63
CA SER A 81 -17.66 -20.74 -2.38
C SER A 81 -19.07 -21.15 -1.95
N ASN A 82 -20.05 -21.06 -2.85
CA ASN A 82 -21.36 -21.67 -2.63
C ASN A 82 -21.23 -23.20 -2.73
N HIS A 83 -20.54 -23.84 -1.79
CA HIS A 83 -20.60 -25.29 -1.60
C HIS A 83 -21.67 -25.63 -0.56
N ALA A 84 -22.91 -25.27 -0.89
CA ALA A 84 -24.08 -25.89 -0.31
C ALA A 84 -24.51 -27.05 -1.22
N GLY A 85 -23.90 -28.21 -1.01
CA GLY A 85 -24.41 -29.50 -1.48
C GLY A 85 -23.70 -30.09 -2.69
N ASP A 86 -22.73 -30.98 -2.45
CA ASP A 86 -22.84 -32.37 -2.93
C ASP A 86 -21.83 -33.26 -2.18
N GLU A 87 -22.30 -34.06 -1.23
CA GLU A 87 -21.50 -35.07 -0.51
C GLU A 87 -21.38 -36.38 -1.31
N ARG A 88 -21.17 -36.35 -2.64
CA ARG A 88 -21.19 -37.58 -3.46
C ARG A 88 -20.13 -37.71 -4.55
N SER A 89 -18.91 -37.25 -4.28
CA SER A 89 -17.74 -37.60 -5.10
C SER A 89 -16.50 -37.77 -4.22
N ARG A 90 -16.52 -38.75 -3.31
CA ARG A 90 -15.28 -39.28 -2.71
C ARG A 90 -14.87 -40.47 -3.57
N GLU A 91 -13.60 -40.49 -3.97
CA GLU A 91 -12.93 -41.51 -4.82
C GLU A 91 -12.83 -41.07 -6.30
N GLU A 92 -11.86 -40.22 -6.64
CA GLU A 92 -10.81 -40.53 -7.65
C GLU A 92 -9.80 -39.41 -8.01
N ASP A 93 -9.98 -38.15 -7.61
CA ASP A 93 -9.03 -37.07 -8.01
C ASP A 93 -8.21 -36.48 -6.84
N GLU A 94 -7.37 -37.29 -6.19
CA GLU A 94 -6.37 -36.82 -5.21
C GLU A 94 -5.18 -36.06 -5.85
N LEU A 95 -5.29 -35.60 -7.10
CA LEU A 95 -4.24 -34.87 -7.82
C LEU A 95 -4.79 -33.78 -8.77
N GLU A 96 -6.00 -33.27 -8.57
CA GLU A 96 -6.45 -32.06 -9.28
C GLU A 96 -5.99 -30.82 -8.50
N ASP A 97 -4.79 -30.37 -8.85
CA ASP A 97 -4.42 -28.97 -8.99
C ASP A 97 -5.01 -28.01 -7.94
N ASP A 98 -4.17 -27.63 -6.96
CA ASP A 98 -4.27 -26.43 -6.11
C ASP A 98 -4.23 -25.11 -6.95
N ILE A 99 -4.96 -25.07 -8.07
CA ILE A 99 -5.23 -23.86 -8.82
C ILE A 99 -6.34 -23.16 -8.06
N TYR A 100 -5.94 -22.37 -7.06
CA TYR A 100 -6.80 -21.31 -6.54
C TYR A 100 -7.30 -20.48 -7.73
N ASP A 101 -8.62 -20.43 -7.93
CA ASP A 101 -9.22 -19.52 -8.92
C ASP A 101 -8.99 -18.09 -8.39
N MET A 102 -7.91 -17.48 -8.86
CA MET A 102 -7.34 -16.27 -8.32
C MET A 102 -7.50 -15.12 -9.29
N GLU A 103 -8.34 -14.16 -8.93
CA GLU A 103 -8.45 -12.90 -9.64
C GLU A 103 -7.47 -11.88 -9.03
N VAL A 104 -6.41 -11.56 -9.77
CA VAL A 104 -5.43 -10.56 -9.35
C VAL A 104 -5.77 -9.22 -10.00
N THR A 105 -6.10 -8.25 -9.16
CA THR A 105 -6.18 -6.84 -9.52
C THR A 105 -4.96 -6.13 -8.94
N MET A 106 -4.27 -5.34 -9.75
CA MET A 106 -3.12 -4.57 -9.29
C MET A 106 -3.36 -3.10 -9.57
N GLU A 107 -3.21 -2.27 -8.55
CA GLU A 107 -3.29 -0.82 -8.63
C GLU A 107 -1.96 -0.22 -8.15
N GLU A 108 -1.33 0.58 -9.00
CA GLU A 108 -0.13 1.31 -8.63
C GLU A 108 -0.53 2.74 -8.22
N SER A 109 -0.23 3.09 -6.97
CA SER A 109 -0.37 4.46 -6.51
C SER A 109 1.02 5.04 -6.32
N ASP A 110 1.49 5.78 -7.32
CA ASP A 110 2.73 6.56 -7.25
C ASP A 110 2.59 7.80 -6.35
N VAL A 111 1.53 7.88 -5.55
CA VAL A 111 1.28 8.97 -4.63
C VAL A 111 2.16 8.78 -3.41
N VAL A 112 2.92 9.82 -3.07
CA VAL A 112 3.76 9.82 -1.89
C VAL A 112 2.94 10.39 -0.72
N MET A 113 2.66 9.57 0.29
CA MET A 113 1.91 9.99 1.49
C MET A 113 2.75 9.79 2.75
N TYR A 114 2.89 10.87 3.52
CA TYR A 114 3.61 10.87 4.80
C TYR A 114 2.75 11.48 5.89
N ALA A 115 2.77 10.86 7.08
CA ALA A 115 2.14 11.37 8.27
C ALA A 115 3.17 12.01 9.21
N PHE A 116 2.81 13.18 9.72
CA PHE A 116 3.56 14.00 10.64
C PHE A 116 2.82 14.06 11.97
N ARG A 117 3.58 14.08 13.06
CA ARG A 117 3.03 14.14 14.42
C ARG A 117 2.57 15.56 14.73
N ASP A 118 3.43 16.54 14.45
CA ASP A 118 3.14 17.95 14.67
C ASP A 118 3.08 18.74 13.35
N PHE A 119 2.34 19.85 13.37
CA PHE A 119 2.23 20.72 12.19
C PHE A 119 3.56 21.42 11.88
N GLU A 120 4.40 21.66 12.88
CA GLU A 120 5.75 22.23 12.72
C GLU A 120 6.67 21.35 11.86
N ASP A 121 6.52 20.03 11.93
CA ASP A 121 7.25 19.09 11.08
C ASP A 121 6.81 19.25 9.62
N VAL A 122 5.52 19.48 9.38
CA VAL A 122 4.96 19.75 8.04
C VAL A 122 5.52 21.06 7.49
N ILE A 123 5.59 22.12 8.30
CA ILE A 123 6.17 23.41 7.90
C ILE A 123 7.65 23.22 7.49
N SER A 124 8.40 22.49 8.32
CA SER A 124 9.83 22.23 8.09
C SER A 124 10.05 21.43 6.81
N ALA A 125 9.25 20.39 6.58
CA ALA A 125 9.30 19.58 5.36
C ALA A 125 8.92 20.41 4.13
N ALA A 126 7.83 21.17 4.18
CA ALA A 126 7.37 22.02 3.08
C ALA A 126 8.44 23.06 2.67
N LYS A 127 9.11 23.66 3.66
CA LYS A 127 10.21 24.60 3.43
C LYS A 127 11.35 23.95 2.64
N GLN A 128 11.78 22.75 3.04
CA GLN A 128 12.89 22.07 2.39
C GLN A 128 12.50 21.56 1.00
N LEU A 129 11.27 21.08 0.81
CA LEU A 129 10.75 20.71 -0.51
C LEU A 129 10.81 21.89 -1.49
N LYS A 130 10.40 23.08 -1.04
CA LYS A 130 10.46 24.31 -1.85
C LYS A 130 11.90 24.79 -2.06
N ALA A 131 12.73 24.81 -1.01
CA ALA A 131 14.12 25.26 -1.08
C ALA A 131 14.99 24.38 -2.00
N SER A 132 14.71 23.07 -2.04
CA SER A 132 15.38 22.12 -2.94
C SER A 132 14.75 22.04 -4.33
N ALA A 133 13.75 22.89 -4.65
CA ALA A 133 13.03 22.89 -5.92
C ALA A 133 12.51 21.51 -6.34
N LEU A 134 12.08 20.72 -5.34
CA LEU A 134 11.55 19.38 -5.53
C LEU A 134 10.09 19.43 -5.96
N THR A 135 9.26 20.14 -5.20
CA THR A 135 7.86 20.39 -5.53
C THR A 135 7.31 21.57 -4.71
N GLU A 136 6.31 22.25 -5.26
CA GLU A 136 5.50 23.26 -4.57
C GLU A 136 4.04 22.79 -4.40
N SER A 137 3.74 21.59 -4.89
CA SER A 137 2.40 21.01 -4.88
C SER A 137 2.22 20.05 -3.70
N GLY A 138 0.97 19.69 -3.42
CA GLY A 138 0.62 18.74 -2.38
C GLY A 138 -0.77 19.02 -1.83
N ARG A 139 -1.35 18.03 -1.17
CA ARG A 139 -2.60 18.15 -0.42
C ARG A 139 -2.34 17.79 1.03
N LEU A 140 -2.87 18.58 1.95
CA LEU A 140 -2.72 18.35 3.39
C LEU A 140 -4.05 17.96 4.01
N TYR A 141 -4.02 16.85 4.75
CA TYR A 141 -5.16 16.31 5.48
C TYR A 141 -4.83 16.23 6.97
N SER A 142 -5.87 16.24 7.81
CA SER A 142 -5.79 15.84 9.20
C SER A 142 -6.60 14.56 9.39
N TYR A 143 -5.97 13.52 9.92
CA TYR A 143 -6.58 12.21 10.11
C TYR A 143 -5.97 11.52 11.34
N ASN A 144 -6.80 10.98 12.23
CA ASN A 144 -6.40 10.31 13.48
C ASN A 144 -5.37 11.09 14.33
N GLY A 145 -5.54 12.41 14.42
CA GLY A 145 -4.65 13.28 15.20
C GLY A 145 -3.26 13.49 14.59
N LYS A 146 -3.04 13.05 13.35
CA LYS A 146 -1.82 13.29 12.57
C LYS A 146 -2.12 14.18 11.37
N TRP A 147 -1.06 14.78 10.82
CA TRP A 147 -1.13 15.55 9.57
C TRP A 147 -0.60 14.69 8.44
N ILE A 148 -1.33 14.57 7.34
CA ILE A 148 -0.96 13.71 6.22
C ILE A 148 -0.75 14.59 5.00
N LEU A 149 0.51 14.66 4.54
CA LEU A 149 0.87 15.32 3.29
C LEU A 149 0.87 14.27 2.18
N ALA A 150 0.03 14.47 1.18
CA ALA A 150 -0.04 13.66 -0.03
C ALA A 150 0.49 14.47 -1.21
N ILE A 151 1.43 13.89 -1.96
CA ILE A 151 2.02 14.49 -3.15
C ILE A 151 1.78 13.54 -4.31
N GLU A 152 0.98 14.00 -5.28
CA GLU A 152 0.72 13.23 -6.49
C GLU A 152 1.93 13.29 -7.45
N PRO A 153 2.26 12.18 -8.13
CA PRO A 153 3.39 12.09 -9.04
C PRO A 153 3.26 13.06 -10.23
N ALA A 154 2.02 13.43 -10.60
CA ALA A 154 1.76 14.40 -11.67
C ALA A 154 2.42 15.78 -11.42
N TYR A 155 2.74 16.09 -10.16
CA TYR A 155 3.36 17.36 -9.75
C TYR A 155 4.83 17.24 -9.35
N VAL A 156 5.47 16.10 -9.64
CA VAL A 156 6.88 15.84 -9.32
C VAL A 156 7.56 15.21 -10.53
N ASP A 157 8.70 15.78 -10.94
CA ASP A 157 9.53 15.14 -11.97
C ASP A 157 9.94 13.73 -11.50
N ALA A 158 9.81 12.72 -12.37
CA ALA A 158 10.15 11.33 -12.02
C ALA A 158 11.59 11.18 -11.47
N SER A 159 12.54 12.00 -11.95
CA SER A 159 13.93 12.02 -11.46
C SER A 159 14.09 12.56 -10.03
N LYS A 160 13.12 13.33 -9.54
CA LYS A 160 13.10 13.93 -8.20
C LYS A 160 12.27 13.15 -7.20
N HIS A 161 11.51 12.16 -7.67
CA HIS A 161 10.59 11.37 -6.86
C HIS A 161 11.27 10.75 -5.63
N GLN A 162 12.43 10.11 -5.84
CA GLN A 162 13.20 9.52 -4.75
C GLN A 162 13.72 10.56 -3.74
N ALA A 163 14.07 11.76 -4.21
CA ALA A 163 14.52 12.84 -3.34
C ALA A 163 13.37 13.41 -2.49
N VAL A 164 12.15 13.46 -3.03
CA VAL A 164 10.94 13.82 -2.27
C VAL A 164 10.68 12.80 -1.16
N ILE A 165 10.70 11.51 -1.48
CA ILE A 165 10.51 10.42 -0.49
C ILE A 165 11.57 10.52 0.61
N ALA A 166 12.85 10.63 0.22
CA ALA A 166 13.95 10.70 1.17
C ALA A 166 13.81 11.90 2.12
N LEU A 167 13.46 13.08 1.59
CA LEU A 167 13.27 14.28 2.40
C LEU A 167 12.08 14.12 3.34
N LEU A 168 10.93 13.67 2.87
CA LEU A 168 9.74 13.50 3.71
C LEU A 168 9.97 12.47 4.83
N ALA A 169 10.78 11.44 4.59
CA ALA A 169 11.16 10.44 5.58
C ALA A 169 12.00 11.00 6.75
N GLU A 170 12.60 12.17 6.61
CA GLU A 170 13.32 12.82 7.72
C GLU A 170 12.38 13.45 8.75
N TYR A 171 11.17 13.83 8.33
CA TYR A 171 10.22 14.61 9.14
C TYR A 171 8.96 13.82 9.50
N GLY A 172 8.67 12.73 8.78
CA GLY A 172 7.45 11.96 8.96
C GLY A 172 7.63 10.47 8.68
N GLU A 173 6.55 9.74 8.92
CA GLU A 173 6.46 8.30 8.63
C GLU A 173 5.56 8.11 7.42
N ALA A 174 5.98 7.29 6.47
CA ALA A 174 5.13 6.97 5.32
C ALA A 174 3.83 6.29 5.80
N VAL A 175 2.72 6.46 5.08
CA VAL A 175 1.42 5.91 5.45
C VAL A 175 0.70 5.22 4.31
N SER A 176 -0.01 4.13 4.65
CA SER A 176 -0.73 3.27 3.71
C SER A 176 -2.20 3.64 3.52
N VAL A 177 -2.55 4.90 3.78
CA VAL A 177 -3.92 5.41 3.59
C VAL A 177 -4.14 5.76 2.12
N THR A 178 -5.38 5.61 1.64
CA THR A 178 -5.75 5.97 0.27
C THR A 178 -6.38 7.36 0.22
N PHE A 179 -6.39 7.99 -0.96
CA PHE A 179 -7.10 9.26 -1.15
C PHE A 179 -8.58 9.15 -0.78
N ALA A 180 -9.27 8.10 -1.25
CA ALA A 180 -10.67 7.87 -0.93
C ALA A 180 -10.92 7.83 0.59
N MET A 181 -10.03 7.18 1.35
CA MET A 181 -10.15 7.15 2.81
C MET A 181 -9.99 8.55 3.43
N LEU A 182 -9.06 9.36 2.93
CA LEU A 182 -8.82 10.71 3.43
C LEU A 182 -9.92 11.70 3.01
N GLU A 183 -10.54 11.51 1.86
CA GLU A 183 -11.66 12.32 1.38
C GLU A 183 -12.96 12.01 2.15
N GLU A 184 -13.20 10.75 2.51
CA GLU A 184 -14.40 10.36 3.26
C GLU A 184 -14.27 10.57 4.78
N TYR A 185 -13.12 10.18 5.37
CA TYR A 185 -12.93 10.14 6.82
C TYR A 185 -11.90 11.13 7.34
N GLY A 186 -11.09 11.72 6.46
CA GLY A 186 -10.12 12.75 6.80
C GLY A 186 -10.73 14.15 6.74
N LYS A 187 -10.04 15.11 7.35
CA LYS A 187 -10.35 16.52 7.19
C LYS A 187 -9.36 17.14 6.21
N VAL A 188 -9.86 17.67 5.09
CA VAL A 188 -9.06 18.46 4.15
C VAL A 188 -8.67 19.78 4.82
N ILE A 189 -7.37 20.07 4.83
CA ILE A 189 -6.80 21.30 5.42
C ILE A 189 -6.35 22.23 4.31
N MET A 190 -5.63 21.68 3.33
CA MET A 190 -5.23 22.36 2.10
C MET A 190 -5.49 21.42 0.93
N ALA A 191 -6.40 21.80 0.05
CA ALA A 191 -6.88 20.94 -1.03
C ALA A 191 -5.88 20.87 -2.21
N GLU A 192 -5.09 21.93 -2.42
CA GLU A 192 -4.12 22.04 -3.49
C GLU A 192 -2.93 22.88 -3.03
N SER A 193 -1.79 22.74 -3.70
CA SER A 193 -0.60 23.59 -3.49
C SER A 193 -0.18 23.76 -2.02
N ALA A 194 -0.38 22.74 -1.18
CA ALA A 194 -0.16 22.83 0.27
C ALA A 194 1.26 23.29 0.61
N VAL A 195 2.28 22.77 -0.08
CA VAL A 195 3.68 23.17 0.14
C VAL A 195 3.88 24.67 -0.13
N LYS A 196 3.31 25.19 -1.21
CA LYS A 196 3.35 26.61 -1.55
C LYS A 196 2.62 27.45 -0.50
N GLU A 197 1.37 27.10 -0.17
CA GLU A 197 0.55 27.85 0.79
C GLU A 197 1.21 27.91 2.17
N ILE A 198 1.75 26.79 2.65
CA ILE A 198 2.47 26.73 3.92
C ILE A 198 3.66 27.69 3.88
N CYS A 199 4.46 27.67 2.82
CA CYS A 199 5.62 28.57 2.69
C CYS A 199 5.24 30.05 2.52
N GLU A 200 4.02 30.37 2.07
CA GLU A 200 3.53 31.75 1.92
C GLU A 200 2.96 32.30 3.23
N HIS A 201 2.22 31.48 3.96
CA HIS A 201 1.51 31.88 5.18
C HIS A 201 2.38 31.82 6.44
N PHE A 202 3.31 30.87 6.51
CA PHE A 202 4.22 30.73 7.64
C PHE A 202 5.54 31.43 7.29
N GLN A 203 5.55 32.75 7.50
CA GLN A 203 6.77 33.55 7.48
C GLN A 203 7.56 33.33 8.76
N PHE A 204 8.87 33.17 8.59
CA PHE A 204 9.84 33.01 9.67
C PHE A 204 10.29 34.38 10.18
#